data_AF-Q1GXR8-F1
#
_entry.id   AF-Q1GXR8-F1
#
_cell.length_a   1.000
_cell.length_b   1.000
_cell.length_c   1.000
_cell.angle_alpha   90.00
_cell.angle_beta   90.00
_cell.angle_gamma   90.00
#
_symmetry.space_group_name_H-M   'P 1'
#
loop_
_entity.id
_entity.type
_entity.pdbx_description
1 polymer ?
#
loop_
_entity_poly.entity_id
_entity_poly.type
_entity_poly.pdbx_seq_one_letter_code
_entity_poly.pdbx_strand_id
1 'polypeptide(L)'
;MAILSVCVTAAVGKAAVMDNRLFAMVGLVLTALLLAGLHLYGQHQFSLGEAAEKARWVARDNAALRAANAEIAELNTQARVQERQHAEAVATISRQFQEQLHHVKSQKDSVIADLRAGAVRLRIPVTPASTSAACSGIPAEAFASAAGRDGGARAELSAEAAEFLVGLASEADEVVEQLTSCQALLRADRQVQQ
;
A
#
# COMPACT_ATOMS: atom_id res chain seq x y z
N MET A 1 -85.24 79.12 -27.25
CA MET A 1 -84.09 79.51 -26.41
C MET A 1 -83.80 78.53 -25.26
N ALA A 2 -84.80 77.79 -24.73
CA ALA A 2 -84.59 76.84 -23.62
C ALA A 2 -83.86 75.52 -24.01
N ILE A 3 -84.02 75.02 -25.24
CA ILE A 3 -83.48 73.70 -25.65
C ILE A 3 -81.94 73.71 -25.78
N LEU A 4 -81.34 74.82 -26.24
CA LEU A 4 -79.87 74.93 -26.31
C LEU A 4 -79.21 74.99 -24.91
N SER A 5 -79.88 75.57 -23.91
CA SER A 5 -79.34 75.71 -22.55
C SER A 5 -79.25 74.38 -21.80
N VAL A 6 -80.13 73.42 -22.11
CA VAL A 6 -80.14 72.07 -21.50
C VAL A 6 -79.10 71.15 -22.15
N CYS A 7 -78.85 71.29 -23.45
CA CYS A 7 -77.80 70.53 -24.14
C CYS A 7 -76.38 70.92 -23.69
N VAL A 8 -76.14 72.22 -23.44
CA VAL A 8 -74.82 72.71 -23.01
C VAL A 8 -74.49 72.23 -21.58
N THR A 9 -75.45 72.25 -20.65
CA THR A 9 -75.22 71.77 -19.27
C THR A 9 -75.02 70.25 -19.20
N ALA A 10 -75.73 69.47 -20.03
CA ALA A 10 -75.53 68.02 -20.12
C ALA A 10 -74.17 67.62 -20.73
N ALA A 11 -73.66 68.40 -21.69
CA ALA A 11 -72.35 68.16 -22.31
C ALA A 11 -71.19 68.49 -21.36
N VAL A 12 -71.29 69.59 -20.60
CA VAL A 12 -70.28 69.99 -19.61
C VAL A 12 -70.19 69.00 -18.45
N GLY A 13 -71.32 68.44 -17.99
CA GLY A 13 -71.34 67.41 -16.94
C GLY A 13 -70.70 66.08 -17.35
N LYS A 14 -70.82 65.65 -18.62
CA LYS A 14 -70.17 64.44 -19.14
C LYS A 14 -68.65 64.61 -19.27
N ALA A 15 -68.17 65.80 -19.67
CA ALA A 15 -66.74 66.07 -19.79
C ALA A 15 -66.04 66.01 -18.41
N ALA A 16 -66.63 66.62 -17.38
CA ALA A 16 -66.07 66.59 -16.02
C ALA A 16 -66.03 65.17 -15.40
N VAL A 17 -67.03 64.33 -15.69
CA VAL A 17 -67.05 62.92 -15.26
C VAL A 17 -66.03 62.08 -16.05
N MET A 18 -65.77 62.42 -17.31
CA MET A 18 -64.80 61.73 -18.17
C MET A 18 -63.36 62.08 -17.78
N ASP A 19 -63.09 63.33 -17.39
CA ASP A 19 -61.81 63.77 -16.84
C ASP A 19 -61.53 63.11 -15.48
N ASN A 20 -62.52 63.04 -14.57
CA ASN A 20 -62.36 62.35 -13.29
C ASN A 20 -62.11 60.83 -13.45
N ARG A 21 -62.73 60.21 -14.45
CA ARG A 21 -62.47 58.80 -14.82
C ARG A 21 -61.08 58.60 -15.42
N LEU A 22 -60.60 59.55 -16.23
CA LEU A 22 -59.25 59.52 -16.79
C LEU A 22 -58.21 59.63 -15.67
N PHE A 23 -58.36 60.57 -14.72
CA PHE A 23 -57.47 60.70 -13.57
C PHE A 23 -57.49 59.45 -12.67
N ALA A 24 -58.66 58.84 -12.45
CA ALA A 24 -58.77 57.59 -11.68
C ALA A 24 -58.06 56.41 -12.36
N MET A 25 -58.16 56.28 -13.69
CA MET A 25 -57.47 55.22 -14.45
C MET A 25 -55.95 55.44 -14.46
N VAL A 26 -55.48 56.68 -14.64
CA VAL A 26 -54.05 57.01 -14.56
C VAL A 26 -53.50 56.72 -13.17
N GLY A 27 -54.24 57.06 -12.11
CA GLY A 27 -53.88 56.72 -10.73
C GLY A 27 -53.75 55.21 -10.50
N LEU A 28 -54.69 54.42 -11.02
CA LEU A 28 -54.68 52.95 -10.89
C LEU A 28 -53.52 52.31 -11.66
N VAL A 29 -53.21 52.81 -12.86
CA VAL A 29 -52.06 52.33 -13.65
C VAL A 29 -50.74 52.68 -12.95
N LEU A 30 -50.61 53.88 -12.38
CA LEU A 30 -49.41 54.27 -11.64
C LEU A 30 -49.21 53.42 -10.38
N THR A 31 -50.28 53.13 -9.62
CA THR A 31 -50.16 52.25 -8.46
C THR A 31 -49.83 50.82 -8.86
N ALA A 32 -50.41 50.30 -9.94
CA ALA A 32 -50.06 48.99 -10.48
C ALA A 32 -48.60 48.90 -10.91
N LEU A 33 -48.07 49.93 -11.57
CA LEU A 33 -46.65 50.00 -11.96
C LEU A 33 -45.71 50.07 -10.75
N LEU A 34 -46.06 50.85 -9.73
CA LEU A 34 -45.28 50.92 -8.48
C LEU A 34 -45.26 49.58 -7.75
N LEU A 35 -46.40 48.90 -7.66
CA LEU A 35 -46.49 47.57 -7.06
C LEU A 35 -45.67 46.54 -7.85
N ALA A 36 -45.78 46.52 -9.19
CA ALA A 36 -44.98 45.64 -10.03
C ALA A 36 -43.47 45.90 -9.88
N GLY A 37 -43.05 47.18 -9.82
CA GLY A 37 -41.67 47.57 -9.57
C GLY A 37 -41.16 47.08 -8.21
N LEU A 38 -41.95 47.24 -7.14
CA LEU A 38 -41.61 46.73 -5.80
C LEU A 38 -41.48 45.21 -5.78
N HIS A 39 -42.39 44.49 -6.44
CA HIS A 39 -42.34 43.03 -6.51
C HIS A 39 -41.10 42.52 -7.24
N LEU A 40 -40.79 43.08 -8.41
CA LEU A 40 -39.60 42.71 -9.19
C LEU A 40 -38.32 43.01 -8.42
N TYR A 41 -38.25 44.18 -7.79
CA TYR A 41 -37.11 44.57 -6.97
C TYR A 41 -36.93 43.66 -5.74
N GLY A 42 -38.03 43.32 -5.06
CA GLY A 42 -38.02 42.40 -3.92
C GLY A 42 -37.58 41.00 -4.30
N GLN A 43 -38.07 40.47 -5.43
CA GLN A 43 -37.63 39.16 -5.95
C GLN A 43 -36.14 39.16 -6.31
N HIS A 44 -35.67 40.24 -6.95
CA HIS A 44 -34.27 40.37 -7.32
C HIS A 44 -33.37 40.42 -6.07
N GLN A 45 -33.70 41.25 -5.09
CA GLN A 45 -32.97 41.33 -3.81
C GLN A 45 -32.96 39.99 -3.06
N PHE A 46 -34.10 39.30 -2.97
CA PHE A 46 -34.18 38.00 -2.32
C PHE A 46 -33.31 36.96 -3.02
N SER A 47 -33.33 36.92 -4.36
CA SER A 47 -32.51 35.99 -5.14
C SER A 47 -31.00 36.23 -4.97
N LEU A 48 -30.57 37.50 -4.85
CA LEU A 48 -29.18 37.85 -4.60
C LEU A 48 -28.73 37.44 -3.19
N GLY A 49 -29.61 37.60 -2.20
CA GLY A 49 -29.35 37.14 -0.82
C GLY A 49 -29.19 35.62 -0.75
N GLU A 50 -30.12 34.87 -1.34
CA GLU A 50 -30.08 33.41 -1.39
C GLU A 50 -28.83 32.91 -2.14
N ALA A 51 -28.48 33.55 -3.26
CA ALA A 51 -27.26 33.23 -4.01
C ALA A 51 -25.99 33.48 -3.18
N ALA A 52 -25.94 34.57 -2.41
CA ALA A 52 -24.80 34.89 -1.56
C ALA A 52 -24.65 33.89 -0.39
N GLU A 53 -25.75 33.48 0.24
CA GLU A 53 -25.73 32.48 1.31
C GLU A 53 -25.31 31.11 0.78
N LYS A 54 -25.89 30.67 -0.35
CA LYS A 54 -25.49 29.44 -1.03
C LYS A 54 -24.02 29.47 -1.43
N ALA A 55 -23.53 30.57 -1.98
CA ALA A 55 -22.13 30.71 -2.35
C ALA A 55 -21.19 30.57 -1.13
N ARG A 56 -21.56 31.15 0.03
CA ARG A 56 -20.80 30.99 1.27
C ARG A 56 -20.79 29.55 1.77
N TRP A 57 -21.94 28.87 1.71
CA TRP A 57 -22.05 27.47 2.11
C TRP A 57 -21.21 26.56 1.20
N VAL A 58 -21.40 26.69 -0.12
CA VAL A 58 -20.63 25.96 -1.13
C VAL A 58 -19.13 26.23 -1.02
N ALA A 59 -18.72 27.47 -0.72
CA ALA A 59 -17.31 27.80 -0.52
C ALA A 59 -16.70 27.09 0.69
N ARG A 60 -17.42 27.05 1.82
CA ARG A 60 -16.98 26.32 3.03
C ARG A 60 -16.88 24.83 2.77
N ASP A 61 -17.90 24.25 2.14
CA ASP A 61 -17.93 22.82 1.85
C ASP A 61 -16.84 22.42 0.86
N ASN A 62 -16.60 23.21 -0.19
CA ASN A 62 -15.49 22.98 -1.10
C ASN A 62 -14.13 23.13 -0.41
N ALA A 63 -13.98 24.08 0.52
CA ALA A 63 -12.74 24.22 1.29
C ALA A 63 -12.49 23.00 2.18
N ALA A 64 -13.53 22.52 2.89
CA ALA A 64 -13.45 21.30 3.68
C ALA A 64 -13.15 20.07 2.82
N LEU A 65 -13.80 19.94 1.66
CA LEU A 65 -13.60 18.83 0.73
C LEU A 65 -12.18 18.84 0.14
N ARG A 66 -11.64 20.01 -0.19
CA ARG A 66 -10.24 20.14 -0.65
C ARG A 66 -9.25 19.77 0.43
N ALA A 67 -9.47 20.20 1.67
CA ALA A 67 -8.62 19.84 2.79
C ALA A 67 -8.61 18.33 3.02
N ALA A 68 -9.80 17.70 3.05
CA ALA A 68 -9.93 16.25 3.18
C ALA A 68 -9.28 15.51 2.01
N ASN A 69 -9.47 15.96 0.77
CA ASN A 69 -8.84 15.33 -0.39
C ASN A 69 -7.30 15.48 -0.38
N ALA A 70 -6.78 16.61 0.11
CA ALA A 70 -5.34 16.80 0.25
C ALA A 70 -4.76 15.85 1.31
N GLU A 71 -5.45 15.67 2.43
CA GLU A 71 -5.07 14.70 3.47
C GLU A 71 -5.13 13.26 2.94
N ILE A 72 -6.19 12.89 2.24
CA ILE A 72 -6.31 11.56 1.60
C ILE A 72 -5.20 11.35 0.57
N ALA A 73 -4.86 12.37 -0.23
CA ALA A 73 -3.78 12.27 -1.21
C ALA A 73 -2.43 12.04 -0.52
N GLU A 74 -2.16 12.76 0.56
CA GLU A 74 -0.93 12.62 1.34
C GLU A 74 -0.83 11.26 2.05
N LEU A 75 -1.92 10.76 2.64
CA LEU A 75 -1.95 9.42 3.21
C LEU A 75 -1.74 8.34 2.13
N ASN A 76 -2.31 8.52 0.94
CA ASN A 76 -2.09 7.61 -0.19
C ASN A 76 -0.65 7.64 -0.71
N THR A 77 -0.01 8.81 -0.79
CA THR A 77 1.40 8.90 -1.22
C THR A 77 2.32 8.21 -0.21
N GLN A 78 2.09 8.42 1.08
CA GLN A 78 2.82 7.75 2.15
C GLN A 78 2.63 6.22 2.09
N ALA A 79 1.39 5.75 1.97
CA ALA A 79 1.09 4.32 1.84
C ALA A 79 1.77 3.69 0.61
N ARG A 80 1.77 4.39 -0.55
CA ARG A 80 2.45 3.92 -1.76
C ARG A 80 3.98 3.90 -1.63
N VAL A 81 4.56 4.78 -0.83
CA VAL A 81 6.00 4.73 -0.53
C VAL A 81 6.31 3.51 0.31
N GLN A 82 5.54 3.27 1.36
CA GLN A 82 5.70 2.09 2.22
C GLN A 82 5.51 0.78 1.44
N GLU A 83 4.48 0.70 0.58
CA GLU A 83 4.23 -0.46 -0.27
C GLU A 83 5.42 -0.74 -1.21
N ARG A 84 6.00 0.30 -1.82
CA ARG A 84 7.19 0.14 -2.69
C ARG A 84 8.42 -0.31 -1.91
N GLN A 85 8.66 0.26 -0.73
CA GLN A 85 9.78 -0.16 0.13
C GLN A 85 9.62 -1.63 0.56
N HIS A 86 8.41 -2.03 0.92
CA HIS A 86 8.10 -3.42 1.27
C HIS A 86 8.32 -4.35 0.07
N ALA A 87 7.78 -4.01 -1.10
CA ALA A 87 7.97 -4.80 -2.31
C ALA A 87 9.45 -4.96 -2.69
N GLU A 88 10.26 -3.90 -2.54
CA GLU A 88 11.69 -3.94 -2.78
C GLU A 88 12.44 -4.83 -1.78
N ALA A 89 12.08 -4.76 -0.49
CA ALA A 89 12.64 -5.62 0.55
C ALA A 89 12.34 -7.11 0.27
N VAL A 90 11.08 -7.43 -0.05
CA VAL A 90 10.66 -8.80 -0.39
C VAL A 90 11.38 -9.30 -1.65
N ALA A 91 11.51 -8.46 -2.68
CA ALA A 91 12.20 -8.81 -3.91
C ALA A 91 13.71 -9.06 -3.67
N THR A 92 14.34 -8.27 -2.80
CA THR A 92 15.75 -8.43 -2.43
C THR A 92 15.99 -9.73 -1.68
N ILE A 93 15.17 -10.02 -0.66
CA ILE A 93 15.24 -11.27 0.11
C ILE A 93 15.04 -12.47 -0.83
N SER A 94 14.04 -12.39 -1.72
CA SER A 94 13.75 -13.46 -2.68
C SER A 94 14.91 -13.73 -3.64
N ARG A 95 15.58 -12.67 -4.13
CA ARG A 95 16.75 -12.80 -5.01
C ARG A 95 17.93 -13.43 -4.26
N GLN A 96 18.23 -12.94 -3.05
CA GLN A 96 19.31 -13.48 -2.23
C GLN A 96 19.10 -14.97 -1.93
N PHE A 97 17.86 -15.36 -1.60
CA PHE A 97 17.52 -16.77 -1.37
C PHE A 97 17.71 -17.63 -2.62
N GLN A 98 17.29 -17.16 -3.80
CA GLN A 98 17.52 -17.90 -5.05
C GLN A 98 19.01 -18.07 -5.39
N GLU A 99 19.81 -17.02 -5.17
CA GLU A 99 21.25 -17.05 -5.39
C GLU A 99 21.94 -18.02 -4.41
N GLN A 100 21.56 -18.00 -3.14
CA GLN A 100 22.09 -18.88 -2.10
C GLN A 100 21.72 -20.35 -2.39
N LEU A 101 20.47 -20.65 -2.74
CA LEU A 101 20.07 -22.00 -3.17
C LEU A 101 20.89 -22.52 -4.34
N HIS A 102 21.14 -21.70 -5.36
CA HIS A 102 21.97 -22.09 -6.49
C HIS A 102 23.41 -22.35 -6.06
N HIS A 103 23.95 -21.51 -5.17
CA HIS A 103 25.30 -21.64 -4.65
C HIS A 103 25.48 -22.91 -3.82
N VAL A 104 24.57 -23.18 -2.87
CA VAL A 104 24.57 -24.40 -2.04
C VAL A 104 24.49 -25.64 -2.91
N LYS A 105 23.58 -25.65 -3.90
CA LYS A 105 23.46 -26.77 -4.84
C LYS A 105 24.74 -27.01 -5.64
N SER A 106 25.33 -25.94 -6.19
CA SER A 106 26.58 -26.04 -6.95
C SER A 106 27.74 -26.53 -6.10
N GLN A 107 27.83 -26.08 -4.84
CA GLN A 107 28.85 -26.55 -3.91
C GLN A 107 28.67 -28.04 -3.58
N LYS A 108 27.44 -28.46 -3.29
CA LYS A 108 27.11 -29.86 -3.02
C LYS A 108 27.53 -30.76 -4.19
N ASP A 109 27.13 -30.38 -5.41
CA ASP A 109 27.44 -31.16 -6.61
C ASP A 109 28.96 -31.26 -6.85
N SER A 110 29.71 -30.17 -6.57
CA SER A 110 31.17 -30.17 -6.62
C SER A 110 31.79 -31.11 -5.58
N VAL A 111 31.34 -31.04 -4.32
CA VAL A 111 31.87 -31.90 -3.25
C VAL A 111 31.59 -33.37 -3.53
N ILE A 112 30.40 -33.71 -4.02
CA ILE A 112 30.07 -35.09 -4.43
C ILE A 112 30.97 -35.54 -5.58
N ALA A 113 31.22 -34.69 -6.57
CA ALA A 113 32.13 -35.02 -7.67
C ALA A 113 33.57 -35.26 -7.17
N ASP A 114 34.07 -34.43 -6.24
CA ASP A 114 35.40 -34.57 -5.66
C ASP A 114 35.53 -35.83 -4.77
N LEU A 115 34.46 -36.21 -4.07
CA LEU A 115 34.39 -37.47 -3.33
C LEU A 115 34.45 -38.68 -4.27
N ARG A 116 33.71 -38.65 -5.40
CA ARG A 116 33.73 -39.72 -6.41
C ARG A 116 35.07 -39.83 -7.14
N ALA A 117 35.70 -38.68 -7.41
CA ALA A 117 37.04 -38.62 -8.01
C ALA A 117 38.14 -39.03 -7.01
N GLY A 118 37.81 -39.15 -5.72
CA GLY A 118 38.77 -39.43 -4.66
C GLY A 118 39.74 -38.29 -4.36
N ALA A 119 39.45 -37.08 -4.88
CA ALA A 119 40.20 -35.85 -4.62
C ALA A 119 40.02 -35.37 -3.18
N VAL A 120 38.83 -35.61 -2.61
CA VAL A 120 38.52 -35.36 -1.20
C VAL A 120 38.23 -36.70 -0.52
N ARG A 121 38.76 -36.90 0.70
CA ARG A 121 38.53 -38.11 1.51
C ARG A 121 38.12 -37.73 2.93
N LEU A 122 36.96 -38.21 3.36
CA LEU A 122 36.48 -38.05 4.73
C LEU A 122 37.12 -39.11 5.63
N ARG A 123 37.75 -38.66 6.72
CA ARG A 123 38.44 -39.52 7.69
C ARG A 123 37.83 -39.35 9.06
N ILE A 124 37.60 -40.46 9.75
CA ILE A 124 37.07 -40.48 11.11
C ILE A 124 38.17 -40.95 12.06
N PRO A 125 38.35 -40.28 13.22
CA PRO A 125 39.24 -40.78 14.26
C PRO A 125 38.69 -42.09 14.82
N VAL A 126 39.51 -43.14 14.80
CA VAL A 126 39.22 -44.42 15.41
C VAL A 126 40.05 -44.51 16.69
N THR A 127 39.37 -44.55 17.83
CA THR A 127 40.03 -45.02 19.04
C THR A 127 40.24 -46.53 18.88
N PRO A 128 41.47 -47.07 19.01
CA PRO A 128 41.62 -48.50 19.12
C PRO A 128 40.78 -48.92 20.32
N ALA A 129 39.78 -49.76 20.08
CA ALA A 129 39.02 -50.35 21.16
C ALA A 129 40.05 -50.95 22.12
N SER A 130 40.09 -50.47 23.37
CA SER A 130 40.69 -51.23 24.45
C SER A 130 40.01 -52.58 24.36
N THR A 131 40.74 -53.58 23.88
CA THR A 131 40.25 -54.93 23.66
C THR A 131 39.74 -55.46 24.98
N SER A 132 38.43 -55.33 25.22
CA SER A 132 37.73 -56.36 25.98
C SER A 132 37.84 -57.61 25.13
N ALA A 133 38.45 -58.64 25.70
CA ALA A 133 38.88 -59.87 25.07
C ALA A 133 37.70 -60.67 24.48
N ALA A 134 37.18 -60.24 23.33
CA ALA A 134 36.08 -60.90 22.63
C ALA A 134 36.34 -61.13 21.12
N CYS A 135 37.48 -60.68 20.58
CA CYS A 135 37.89 -61.02 19.22
C CYS A 135 39.28 -61.69 19.25
N SER A 136 39.28 -63.01 19.42
CA SER A 136 40.47 -63.86 19.35
C SER A 136 41.04 -63.87 17.93
N GLY A 137 42.37 -63.68 17.81
CA GLY A 137 43.15 -64.48 16.86
C GLY A 137 44.00 -63.81 15.78
N ILE A 138 44.33 -62.51 15.83
CA ILE A 138 45.29 -61.93 14.86
C ILE A 138 46.40 -61.18 15.62
N PRO A 139 47.70 -61.51 15.43
CA PRO A 139 48.79 -60.81 16.10
C PRO A 139 48.92 -59.40 15.55
N ALA A 140 48.91 -58.41 16.45
CA ALA A 140 49.13 -57.01 16.13
C ALA A 140 50.61 -56.74 15.87
N GLU A 141 50.98 -56.53 14.60
CA GLU A 141 52.24 -55.86 14.28
C GLU A 141 52.14 -54.37 14.64
N ALA A 142 53.05 -53.92 15.50
CA ALA A 142 53.12 -52.55 15.97
C ALA A 142 53.66 -51.64 14.86
N PHE A 143 52.78 -50.90 14.19
CA PHE A 143 53.18 -49.74 13.41
C PHE A 143 53.45 -48.56 14.35
N ALA A 144 54.73 -48.23 14.51
CA ALA A 144 55.14 -46.95 15.09
C ALA A 144 54.71 -45.81 14.15
N SER A 145 53.93 -44.85 14.64
CA SER A 145 53.73 -43.57 13.95
C SER A 145 54.00 -42.40 14.88
N ALA A 146 54.68 -41.41 14.30
CA ALA A 146 55.36 -40.31 14.98
C ALA A 146 54.41 -39.28 15.58
N ALA A 147 54.94 -38.58 16.57
CA ALA A 147 54.27 -37.61 17.42
C ALA A 147 53.58 -36.46 16.66
N GLY A 148 52.27 -36.42 16.84
CA GLY A 148 51.41 -35.25 16.70
C GLY A 148 50.15 -35.55 17.51
N ARG A 149 49.48 -34.56 18.10
CA ARG A 149 48.19 -34.76 18.79
C ARG A 149 47.08 -35.34 17.89
N ASP A 150 47.40 -35.51 16.60
CA ASP A 150 46.64 -36.14 15.53
C ASP A 150 46.95 -37.63 15.29
N GLY A 151 47.88 -38.25 16.02
CA GLY A 151 48.38 -39.62 15.82
C GLY A 151 47.43 -40.77 16.22
N GLY A 152 46.12 -40.54 16.27
CA GLY A 152 45.14 -41.62 16.42
C GLY A 152 44.99 -42.39 15.10
N ALA A 153 44.73 -43.70 15.16
CA ALA A 153 44.32 -44.46 13.97
C ALA A 153 43.12 -43.76 13.32
N ARG A 154 43.18 -43.46 12.03
CA ARG A 154 42.06 -42.86 11.29
C ARG A 154 41.60 -43.83 10.22
N ALA A 155 40.29 -44.08 10.15
CA ALA A 155 39.70 -44.87 9.09
C ALA A 155 39.14 -43.91 8.02
N GLU A 156 39.36 -44.25 6.75
CA GLU A 156 38.68 -43.59 5.64
C GLU A 156 37.23 -44.09 5.59
N LEU A 157 36.29 -43.17 5.43
CA LEU A 157 34.88 -43.50 5.27
C LEU A 157 34.63 -44.03 3.85
N SER A 158 33.69 -44.97 3.68
CA SER A 158 33.31 -45.43 2.33
C SER A 158 32.73 -44.28 1.52
N ALA A 159 32.87 -44.35 0.19
CA ALA A 159 32.37 -43.31 -0.70
C ALA A 159 30.85 -43.09 -0.54
N GLU A 160 30.09 -44.18 -0.36
CA GLU A 160 28.64 -44.13 -0.18
C GLU A 160 28.24 -43.46 1.14
N ALA A 161 28.96 -43.77 2.23
CA ALA A 161 28.72 -43.15 3.53
C ALA A 161 29.15 -41.67 3.54
N ALA A 162 30.22 -41.32 2.84
CA ALA A 162 30.66 -39.94 2.63
C ALA A 162 29.62 -39.12 1.85
N GLU A 163 29.12 -39.64 0.73
CA GLU A 163 28.06 -39.00 -0.07
C GLU A 163 26.78 -38.82 0.75
N PHE A 164 26.37 -39.83 1.53
CA PHE A 164 25.19 -39.74 2.38
C PHE A 164 25.32 -38.64 3.45
N LEU A 165 26.44 -38.57 4.16
CA LEU A 165 26.65 -37.55 5.20
C LEU A 165 26.70 -36.13 4.62
N VAL A 166 27.34 -35.95 3.45
CA VAL A 166 27.36 -34.64 2.77
C VAL A 166 25.95 -34.26 2.29
N GLY A 167 25.18 -35.22 1.77
CA GLY A 167 23.80 -35.01 1.38
C GLY A 167 22.92 -34.57 2.56
N LEU A 168 23.04 -35.26 3.70
CA LEU A 168 22.30 -34.91 4.92
C LEU A 168 22.70 -33.54 5.48
N ALA A 169 23.99 -33.22 5.47
CA ALA A 169 24.47 -31.90 5.89
C ALA A 169 23.91 -30.79 4.99
N SER A 170 23.89 -31.01 3.67
CA SER A 170 23.32 -30.05 2.72
C SER A 170 21.82 -29.85 2.93
N GLU A 171 21.06 -30.92 3.21
CA GLU A 171 19.64 -30.81 3.53
C GLU A 171 19.39 -30.02 4.82
N ALA A 172 20.24 -30.22 5.84
CA ALA A 172 20.18 -29.43 7.07
C ALA A 172 20.48 -27.95 6.81
N ASP A 173 21.48 -27.63 5.99
CA ASP A 173 21.82 -26.27 5.60
C ASP A 173 20.68 -25.61 4.81
N GLU A 174 20.05 -26.32 3.87
CA GLU A 174 18.88 -25.84 3.12
C GLU A 174 17.72 -25.44 4.07
N VAL A 175 17.44 -26.25 5.11
CA VAL A 175 16.40 -25.92 6.11
C VAL A 175 16.77 -24.67 6.92
N VAL A 176 18.05 -24.54 7.32
CA VAL A 176 18.53 -23.36 8.06
C VAL A 176 18.42 -22.09 7.20
N GLU A 177 18.74 -22.19 5.92
CA GLU A 177 18.65 -21.08 4.96
C GLU A 177 17.19 -20.65 4.74
N GLN A 178 16.29 -21.61 4.55
CA GLN A 178 14.85 -21.35 4.44
C GLN A 178 14.32 -20.64 5.70
N LEU A 179 14.68 -21.14 6.89
CA LEU A 179 14.24 -20.55 8.15
C LEU A 179 14.82 -19.14 8.34
N THR A 180 16.08 -18.92 7.97
CA THR A 180 16.72 -17.61 8.02
C THR A 180 16.03 -16.62 7.07
N SER A 181 15.65 -17.06 5.87
CA SER A 181 14.92 -16.26 4.89
C SER A 181 13.52 -15.89 5.38
N CYS A 182 12.79 -16.84 5.97
CA CYS A 182 11.50 -16.57 6.63
C CYS A 182 11.64 -15.56 7.78
N GLN A 183 12.67 -15.69 8.61
CA GLN A 183 12.93 -14.73 9.68
C GLN A 183 13.27 -13.34 9.14
N ALA A 184 14.04 -13.24 8.05
CA ALA A 184 14.36 -11.98 7.40
C ALA A 184 13.08 -11.30 6.87
N LEU A 185 12.18 -12.06 6.25
CA LEU A 185 10.89 -11.56 5.78
C LEU A 185 10.03 -11.03 6.95
N LEU A 186 9.92 -11.79 8.04
CA LEU A 186 9.18 -11.36 9.23
C LEU A 186 9.77 -10.11 9.90
N ARG A 187 11.11 -9.96 9.88
CA ARG A 187 11.77 -8.74 10.38
C ARG A 187 11.47 -7.55 9.48
N ALA A 188 11.52 -7.74 8.16
CA ALA A 188 11.17 -6.69 7.19
C ALA A 188 9.70 -6.26 7.32
N ASP A 189 8.78 -7.21 7.51
CA ASP A 189 7.35 -6.92 7.75
C ASP A 189 7.14 -6.11 9.03
N ARG A 190 7.80 -6.48 10.14
CA ARG A 190 7.72 -5.74 11.40
C ARG A 190 8.31 -4.34 11.34
N GLN A 191 9.36 -4.11 10.53
CA GLN A 191 9.93 -2.78 10.34
C GLN A 191 8.99 -1.83 9.60
N VAL A 192 8.07 -2.35 8.78
CA VAL A 192 7.05 -1.54 8.08
C VAL A 192 5.88 -1.19 9.00
N GLN A 193 5.62 -1.99 10.04
CA GLN A 193 4.54 -1.75 11.00
C GLN A 193 4.91 -0.77 12.13
N GLN A 194 6.20 -0.43 12.30
CA GLN A 194 6.70 0.51 13.31
C GLN A 194 6.84 1.92 12.73
#